data_AF-A0A2G6GQ76-F1
#
_entry.id   AF-A0A2G6GQ76-F1
#
_cell.length_a   1.000
_cell.length_b   1.000
_cell.length_c   1.000
_cell.angle_alpha   90.00
_cell.angle_beta   90.00
_cell.angle_gamma   90.00
#
_symmetry.space_group_name_H-M   'P 1'
#
loop_
_entity.id
_entity.type
_entity.pdbx_description
1 polymer ?
#
loop_
_entity_poly.entity_id
_entity_poly.type
_entity_poly.pdbx_seq_one_letter_code
_entity_poly.pdbx_strand_id
1 'polypeptide(L)'
;MLQPKRTKFRRMQKGRMKGNAQRGNQLAFGSFGIKSLESKWITGRQIEAARVAVTRYMQRQGQIWIRGRIIFEADGVPFAVAKEALRLAAQKLPVTTRFVVRRDYVENSKE
;
A
#
# COMPACT_ATOMS: atom_id res chain seq x y z
N MET A 1 -1.30 -10.92 -12.86
CA MET A 1 -2.02 -9.79 -12.25
C MET A 1 -3.00 -10.32 -11.22
N LEU A 2 -3.24 -9.59 -10.12
CA LEU A 2 -4.20 -9.98 -9.08
C LEU A 2 -5.62 -10.09 -9.65
N GLN A 3 -6.16 -11.30 -9.69
CA GLN A 3 -7.53 -11.60 -10.13
C GLN A 3 -8.08 -12.78 -9.31
N PRO A 4 -9.35 -12.75 -8.89
CA PRO A 4 -9.97 -13.88 -8.20
C PRO A 4 -10.07 -15.09 -9.12
N LYS A 5 -9.73 -16.28 -8.59
CA LYS A 5 -9.78 -17.56 -9.33
C LYS A 5 -11.19 -17.93 -9.79
N ARG A 6 -12.20 -17.64 -8.98
CA ARG A 6 -13.61 -17.95 -9.27
C ARG A 6 -14.51 -16.85 -8.73
N THR A 7 -15.44 -16.38 -9.55
CA THR A 7 -16.49 -15.44 -9.15
C THR A 7 -17.85 -16.09 -9.41
N LYS A 8 -18.85 -15.79 -8.55
CA LYS A 8 -20.23 -16.30 -8.73
C LYS A 8 -20.85 -15.82 -10.04
N PHE A 9 -20.56 -14.58 -10.43
CA PHE A 9 -21.03 -13.94 -11.65
C PHE A 9 -19.86 -13.38 -12.46
N ARG A 10 -19.98 -13.39 -13.78
CA ARG A 10 -18.96 -12.86 -14.71
C ARG A 10 -18.96 -11.33 -14.80
N ARG A 11 -20.13 -10.69 -14.68
CA ARG A 11 -20.30 -9.23 -14.80
C ARG A 11 -21.04 -8.71 -13.57
N MET A 12 -20.57 -7.58 -13.04
CA MET A 12 -21.16 -6.88 -11.90
C MET A 12 -21.32 -5.41 -12.24
N GLN A 13 -22.35 -4.76 -11.71
CA GLN A 13 -22.53 -3.32 -11.81
C GLN A 13 -21.47 -2.61 -10.95
N LYS A 14 -20.91 -1.49 -11.45
CA LYS A 14 -19.76 -0.81 -10.82
C LYS A 14 -20.08 -0.14 -9.47
N GLY A 15 -21.33 0.29 -9.25
CA GLY A 15 -21.71 1.07 -8.07
C GLY A 15 -21.05 2.46 -8.01
N ARG A 16 -21.20 3.15 -6.87
CA ARG A 16 -20.61 4.48 -6.60
C ARG A 16 -19.78 4.43 -5.32
N MET A 17 -18.62 5.09 -5.31
CA MET A 17 -17.78 5.23 -4.12
C MET A 17 -18.33 6.39 -3.28
N LYS A 18 -18.76 6.14 -2.04
CA LYS A 18 -19.37 7.16 -1.16
C LYS A 18 -18.67 7.20 0.19
N GLY A 19 -18.55 8.40 0.75
CA GLY A 19 -18.11 8.64 2.12
C GLY A 19 -16.64 8.31 2.40
N ASN A 20 -16.30 8.37 3.69
CA ASN A 20 -14.96 8.05 4.20
C ASN A 20 -14.85 6.57 4.53
N ALA A 21 -13.67 6.00 4.33
CA ALA A 21 -13.39 4.61 4.70
C ALA A 21 -13.44 4.42 6.23
N GLN A 22 -14.34 3.55 6.69
CA GLN A 22 -14.53 3.24 8.11
C GLN A 22 -13.61 2.11 8.62
N ARG A 23 -13.02 1.31 7.73
CA ARG A 23 -12.17 0.16 8.07
C ARG A 23 -10.85 0.19 7.31
N GLY A 24 -9.84 -0.49 7.84
CA GLY A 24 -8.52 -0.63 7.21
C GLY A 24 -7.74 0.69 7.11
N ASN A 25 -7.97 1.61 8.05
CA ASN A 25 -7.39 2.95 8.10
C ASN A 25 -6.14 3.06 9.00
N GLN A 26 -5.73 1.95 9.64
CA GLN A 26 -4.56 1.79 10.50
C GLN A 26 -3.67 0.67 9.97
N LEU A 27 -2.37 0.73 10.31
CA LEU A 27 -1.36 -0.28 9.97
C LEU A 27 -1.63 -1.54 10.80
N ALA A 28 -1.63 -2.71 10.15
CA ALA A 28 -1.95 -3.98 10.82
C ALA A 28 -0.73 -4.90 10.96
N PHE A 29 0.09 -4.98 9.91
CA PHE A 29 1.21 -5.93 9.82
C PHE A 29 2.55 -5.20 9.82
N GLY A 30 2.69 -4.15 9.02
CA GLY A 30 3.96 -3.44 8.88
C GLY A 30 4.17 -2.26 9.82
N SER A 31 5.42 -1.81 9.90
CA SER A 31 5.84 -0.62 10.65
C SER A 31 5.59 0.67 9.85
N PHE A 32 5.59 0.59 8.53
CA PHE A 32 5.39 1.72 7.62
C PHE A 32 4.29 1.43 6.60
N GLY A 33 3.71 2.48 6.00
CA GLY A 33 2.80 2.29 4.88
C GLY A 33 2.42 3.58 4.15
N ILE A 34 1.59 3.44 3.12
CA ILE A 34 0.97 4.58 2.43
C ILE A 34 -0.54 4.51 2.49
N LYS A 35 -1.14 5.61 2.94
CA LYS A 35 -2.57 5.80 3.05
C LYS A 35 -3.06 6.67 1.89
N SER A 36 -4.11 6.26 1.21
CA SER A 36 -4.74 7.15 0.23
C SER A 36 -5.43 8.33 0.93
N LEU A 37 -5.44 9.50 0.30
CA LEU A 37 -6.22 10.65 0.75
C LEU A 37 -7.52 10.74 -0.03
N GLU A 38 -7.48 10.40 -1.32
CA GLU A 38 -8.61 10.47 -2.23
C GLU A 38 -9.29 9.11 -2.42
N SER A 39 -10.41 9.14 -3.13
CA SER A 39 -11.28 8.00 -3.42
C SER A 39 -11.26 7.74 -4.93
N LYS A 40 -10.63 6.64 -5.37
CA LYS A 40 -10.57 6.24 -6.79
C LYS A 40 -10.43 4.74 -6.94
N TRP A 41 -10.88 4.22 -8.08
CA TRP A 41 -10.67 2.83 -8.46
C TRP A 41 -9.21 2.60 -8.86
N ILE A 42 -8.56 1.62 -8.22
CA ILE A 42 -7.18 1.22 -8.52
C ILE A 42 -7.22 -0.13 -9.23
N THR A 43 -6.49 -0.23 -10.34
CA THR A 43 -6.40 -1.45 -11.15
C THR A 43 -5.32 -2.39 -10.64
N GLY A 44 -5.44 -3.68 -10.95
CA GLY A 44 -4.39 -4.66 -10.63
C GLY A 44 -3.04 -4.34 -11.30
N ARG A 45 -3.01 -3.59 -12.41
CA ARG A 45 -1.76 -3.17 -13.06
C ARG A 45 -1.04 -2.11 -12.24
N GLN A 46 -1.78 -1.14 -11.72
CA GLN A 46 -1.24 -0.08 -10.86
C GLN A 46 -0.72 -0.65 -9.54
N ILE A 47 -1.46 -1.59 -8.95
CA ILE A 47 -1.01 -2.29 -7.74
C ILE A 47 0.29 -3.04 -8.01
N GLU A 48 0.37 -3.82 -9.09
CA GLU A 48 1.58 -4.58 -9.40
C GLU A 48 2.76 -3.66 -9.75
N ALA A 49 2.54 -2.58 -10.50
CA ALA A 49 3.58 -1.60 -10.81
C ALA A 49 4.14 -0.92 -9.55
N ALA A 50 3.27 -0.53 -8.62
CA ALA A 50 3.67 0.05 -7.34
C ALA A 50 4.42 -0.98 -6.48
N ARG A 51 3.94 -2.22 -6.38
CA ARG A 51 4.59 -3.31 -5.65
C ARG A 51 6.01 -3.57 -6.18
N VAL A 52 6.16 -3.68 -7.50
CA VAL A 52 7.47 -3.90 -8.15
C VAL A 52 8.42 -2.75 -7.86
N ALA A 53 7.96 -1.50 -7.89
CA ALA A 53 8.80 -0.33 -7.57
C ALA A 53 9.34 -0.40 -6.13
N VAL A 54 8.48 -0.71 -5.16
CA VAL A 54 8.86 -0.86 -3.75
C VAL A 54 9.86 -2.00 -3.55
N THR A 55 9.51 -3.20 -4.03
CA THR A 55 10.36 -4.39 -3.86
C THR A 55 11.74 -4.23 -4.51
N ARG A 56 11.82 -3.53 -5.66
CA ARG A 56 13.10 -3.23 -6.31
C ARG A 56 13.94 -2.27 -5.49
N TYR A 57 13.35 -1.19 -4.97
CA TYR A 57 14.08 -0.20 -4.17
C TYR A 57 14.57 -0.77 -2.85
N MET A 58 13.75 -1.59 -2.18
CA MET A 58 14.12 -2.31 -0.96
C MET A 58 15.12 -3.46 -1.20
N GLN A 59 15.57 -3.67 -2.44
CA GLN A 59 16.49 -4.77 -2.80
C GLN A 59 15.96 -6.16 -2.37
N ARG A 60 14.63 -6.34 -2.37
CA ARG A 60 13.94 -7.53 -1.86
C ARG A 60 14.18 -7.85 -0.37
N GLN A 61 14.71 -6.89 0.39
CA GLN A 61 14.75 -6.98 1.85
C GLN A 61 13.40 -6.61 2.45
N GLY A 62 13.15 -7.08 3.67
CA GLY A 62 11.89 -6.86 4.37
C GLY A 62 10.68 -7.51 3.69
N GLN A 63 9.51 -7.11 4.15
CA GLN A 63 8.24 -7.64 3.67
C GLN A 63 7.31 -6.50 3.24
N ILE A 64 6.46 -6.79 2.25
CA ILE A 64 5.45 -5.86 1.76
C ILE A 64 4.08 -6.55 1.72
N TRP A 65 3.08 -5.88 2.30
CA TRP A 65 1.69 -6.32 2.27
C TRP A 65 0.85 -5.38 1.42
N ILE A 66 0.05 -5.96 0.52
CA ILE A 66 -0.95 -5.23 -0.27
C ILE A 66 -2.26 -5.20 0.52
N ARG A 67 -2.82 -4.01 0.69
CA ARG A 67 -3.96 -3.74 1.56
C ARG A 67 -5.03 -2.92 0.81
N GLY A 68 -5.97 -2.34 1.56
CA GLY A 68 -7.10 -1.56 1.03
C GLY A 68 -6.89 -0.05 1.10
N ARG A 69 -7.34 0.58 2.20
CA ARG A 69 -7.27 2.04 2.38
C ARG A 69 -5.86 2.53 2.70
N ILE A 70 -5.18 1.89 3.66
CA ILE A 70 -3.73 1.78 3.58
C ILE A 70 -3.46 0.84 2.42
N ILE A 71 -2.74 1.30 1.40
CA ILE A 71 -2.60 0.56 0.13
C ILE A 71 -1.45 -0.44 0.23
N PHE A 72 -0.33 -0.01 0.81
CA PHE A 72 0.83 -0.86 1.07
C PHE A 72 1.28 -0.68 2.51
N GLU A 73 1.70 -1.78 3.12
CA GLU A 73 2.44 -1.81 4.38
C GLU A 73 3.81 -2.43 4.10
N ALA A 74 4.85 -1.93 4.77
CA ALA A 74 6.21 -2.43 4.67
C ALA A 74 6.81 -2.60 6.06
N ASP A 75 7.68 -3.60 6.20
CA ASP A 75 8.41 -3.88 7.43
C ASP A 75 9.77 -4.53 7.15
N GLY A 76 10.66 -4.53 8.14
CA GLY A 76 11.98 -5.16 8.03
C GLY A 76 12.97 -4.39 7.15
N VAL A 77 12.81 -3.07 7.04
CA VAL A 77 13.77 -2.16 6.40
C VAL A 77 13.90 -0.86 7.22
N PRO A 78 15.03 -0.12 7.13
CA PRO A 78 15.18 1.17 7.79
C PRO A 78 14.16 2.22 7.33
N PHE A 79 13.86 3.19 8.20
CA PHE A 79 12.90 4.26 7.91
C PHE A 79 13.19 5.00 6.59
N ALA A 80 14.45 5.37 6.37
CA ALA A 80 14.87 6.09 5.17
C ALA A 80 14.56 5.28 3.90
N VAL A 81 14.83 3.97 3.92
CA VAL A 81 14.57 3.06 2.81
C VAL A 81 13.06 2.91 2.59
N ALA A 82 12.29 2.69 3.66
CA ALA A 82 10.84 2.56 3.58
C ALA A 82 10.18 3.81 2.99
N LYS A 83 10.60 5.00 3.45
CA LYS A 83 10.05 6.28 3.02
C LYS A 83 10.25 6.51 1.53
N GLU A 84 11.47 6.29 1.02
CA GLU A 84 11.76 6.46 -0.41
C GLU A 84 11.10 5.38 -1.26
N ALA A 85 11.12 4.11 -0.83
CA ALA A 85 10.45 3.02 -1.54
C ALA A 85 8.95 3.31 -1.75
N LEU A 86 8.29 3.75 -0.68
CA LEU A 86 6.87 4.04 -0.68
C LEU A 86 6.53 5.34 -1.44
N ARG A 87 7.45 6.32 -1.47
CA ARG A 87 7.33 7.51 -2.33
C ARG A 87 7.35 7.13 -3.81
N LEU A 88 8.23 6.22 -4.22
CA LEU A 88 8.27 5.70 -5.60
C LEU A 88 6.99 4.94 -5.96
N ALA A 89 6.45 4.18 -5.01
CA ALA A 89 5.17 3.48 -5.16
C ALA A 89 4.01 4.44 -5.42
N ALA A 90 3.96 5.53 -4.66
CA ALA A 90 2.92 6.55 -4.75
C ALA A 90 2.79 7.13 -6.17
N GLN A 91 3.91 7.33 -6.86
CA GLN A 91 3.94 7.84 -8.24
C GLN A 91 3.32 6.89 -9.27
N LYS A 92 3.07 5.62 -8.91
CA LYS A 92 2.42 4.63 -9.77
C LYS A 92 0.92 4.51 -9.50
N LEU A 93 0.42 5.17 -8.47
CA LEU A 93 -0.97 5.11 -8.04
C LEU A 93 -1.74 6.34 -8.53
N PRO A 94 -3.01 6.20 -8.92
CA PRO A 94 -3.79 7.31 -9.47
C PRO A 94 -4.46 8.19 -8.38
N VAL A 95 -3.92 8.19 -7.17
CA VAL A 95 -4.48 8.86 -5.98
C VAL A 95 -3.37 9.55 -5.19
N THR A 96 -3.69 10.67 -4.57
CA THR A 96 -2.78 11.28 -3.58
C THR A 96 -2.64 10.37 -2.38
N THR A 97 -1.39 10.11 -1.96
CA THR A 97 -1.08 9.27 -0.79
C THR A 97 -0.30 10.05 0.26
N ARG A 98 -0.40 9.57 1.50
CA ARG A 98 0.36 10.05 2.65
C ARG A 98 1.13 8.89 3.25
N PHE A 99 2.42 9.10 3.51
CA PHE A 99 3.24 8.15 4.27
C PHE A 99 2.80 8.12 5.74
N VAL A 100 2.69 6.91 6.28
CA VAL A 100 2.27 6.66 7.66
C VAL A 100 3.27 5.73 8.35
N VAL A 101 3.52 6.01 9.62
CA VAL A 101 4.37 5.21 10.50
C VAL A 101 3.49 4.67 11.62
N ARG A 102 3.80 3.48 12.11
CA ARG A 102 3.13 2.91 13.28
C ARG A 102 3.41 3.79 14.51
N ARG A 103 2.46 3.89 15.43
CA ARG A 103 2.53 4.82 16.57
C ARG A 103 3.60 4.43 17.60
N ASP A 104 3.80 3.13 17.76
CA ASP A 104 4.76 2.44 18.62
C ASP A 104 6.11 2.20 17.92
N TYR A 105 6.31 2.76 16.73
CA TYR A 105 7.59 2.61 16.04
C TYR A 105 8.68 3.36 16.81
N VAL A 106 9.66 2.60 17.32
CA VAL A 106 10.89 3.12 17.88
C VAL A 106 11.97 2.90 16.84
N GLU A 107 12.63 3.99 16.43
CA GLU A 107 13.79 3.89 15.55
C GLU A 107 14.93 3.26 16.34
N ASN A 108 15.27 2.01 16.03
CA ASN A 108 16.45 1.37 16.59
C ASN A 108 17.67 2.07 15.99
N SER A 109 18.16 3.08 16.70
CA SER A 109 19.41 3.79 16.42
C SER A 109 20.64 2.95 16.80
N LYS A 110 20.66 1.67 16.40
CA LYS A 110 21.78 0.76 16.67
C LYS A 110 22.44 0.31 15.37
N GLU A 111 23.71 0.68 15.30
CA GLU A 111 24.75 0.53 14.27
C GLU A 111 24.77 1.57 13.15
#